data_AF-A0A844EP43-F1
#
_entry.id   AF-A0A844EP43-F1
#
_cell.length_a   1.000
_cell.length_b   1.000
_cell.length_c   1.000
_cell.angle_alpha   90.00
_cell.angle_beta   90.00
_cell.angle_gamma   90.00
#
_symmetry.space_group_name_H-M   'P 1'
#
loop_
_entity.id
_entity.type
_entity.pdbx_description
1 polymer ?
#
loop_
_entity_poly.entity_id
_entity_poly.type
_entity_poly.pdbx_seq_one_letter_code
_entity_poly.pdbx_strand_id
1 'polypeptide(L)'
;MVEWSQDQINAFQTTLLTWYDQHKRDLPWRQDHDPYHVWVSEIMLQQTQVQTVIPYYLRFMKQFPTVQSLAEADETDLMKAWEGL
;
A
#
# COMPACT_ATOMS: atom_id res chain seq x y z
N MET A 1 -17.37 27.66 6.26
CA MET A 1 -16.72 26.59 5.47
C MET A 1 -16.39 27.22 4.12
N VAL A 2 -15.19 27.04 3.58
CA VAL A 2 -14.88 27.57 2.24
C VAL A 2 -15.57 26.64 1.24
N GLU A 3 -16.53 27.15 0.47
CA GLU A 3 -17.15 26.40 -0.62
C GLU A 3 -16.39 26.66 -1.91
N TRP A 4 -15.94 25.58 -2.55
CA TRP A 4 -15.28 25.65 -3.85
C TRP A 4 -16.32 25.50 -4.96
N SER A 5 -16.16 26.27 -6.04
CA SER A 5 -16.95 26.04 -7.25
C SER A 5 -16.59 24.71 -7.91
N GLN A 6 -17.47 24.19 -8.76
CA GLN A 6 -17.18 22.98 -9.54
C GLN A 6 -15.91 23.14 -10.39
N ASP A 7 -15.68 24.33 -10.95
CA ASP A 7 -14.48 24.61 -11.73
C ASP A 7 -13.20 24.54 -10.88
N GLN A 8 -13.26 25.05 -9.64
CA GLN A 8 -12.14 24.96 -8.70
C GLN A 8 -11.85 23.49 -8.32
N ILE A 9 -12.88 22.68 -8.07
CA ILE A 9 -12.76 21.25 -7.78
C ILE A 9 -12.11 20.52 -8.97
N ASN A 10 -12.60 20.75 -10.19
CA ASN A 10 -12.10 20.11 -11.40
C ASN A 10 -10.64 20.49 -11.68
N ALA A 11 -10.30 21.77 -11.52
CA ALA A 11 -8.93 22.27 -11.69
C ALA A 11 -7.97 21.65 -10.66
N PHE A 12 -8.40 21.52 -9.41
CA PHE A 12 -7.62 20.87 -8.36
C PHE A 12 -7.36 19.39 -8.67
N GLN A 13 -8.40 18.62 -9.00
CA GLN A 13 -8.29 17.22 -9.35
C GLN A 13 -7.34 17.00 -10.53
N THR A 14 -7.51 17.79 -11.59
CA THR A 14 -6.67 17.72 -12.79
C THR A 14 -5.20 17.99 -12.45
N THR A 15 -4.93 19.03 -11.66
CA THR A 15 -3.58 19.40 -11.25
C THR A 15 -2.92 18.30 -10.41
N LEU A 16 -3.65 17.78 -9.41
CA LEU A 16 -3.14 16.75 -8.51
C LEU A 16 -2.86 15.43 -9.24
N LEU A 17 -3.79 14.98 -10.09
CA LEU A 17 -3.62 13.74 -10.86
C LEU A 17 -2.48 13.85 -11.86
N THR A 18 -2.37 14.97 -12.58
CA THR A 18 -1.26 15.22 -13.51
C THR A 18 0.09 15.17 -12.79
N TRP A 19 0.20 15.80 -11.63
CA TRP A 19 1.40 15.74 -10.82
C TRP A 19 1.71 14.32 -10.35
N TYR A 20 0.70 13.58 -9.89
CA TYR A 20 0.86 12.20 -9.42
C TYR A 20 1.38 11.28 -10.52
N ASP A 21 0.84 11.37 -11.73
CA ASP A 21 1.28 10.54 -12.85
C ASP A 21 2.76 10.78 -13.22
N GLN A 22 3.23 12.01 -13.04
CA GLN A 22 4.62 12.41 -13.33
C GLN A 22 5.61 12.13 -12.18
N HIS A 23 5.16 12.22 -10.92
CA HIS A 23 6.05 12.28 -9.75
C HIS A 23 5.81 11.17 -8.72
N LYS A 24 4.84 10.26 -8.94
CA LYS A 24 4.59 9.15 -8.01
C LYS A 24 5.88 8.34 -7.78
N ARG A 25 6.09 8.00 -6.52
CA ARG A 25 7.15 7.05 -6.14
C ARG A 25 6.77 5.65 -6.62
N ASP A 26 7.77 4.93 -7.10
CA ASP A 26 7.68 3.49 -7.34
C ASP A 26 7.65 2.76 -6.00
N LEU A 27 6.52 2.12 -5.70
CA LEU A 27 6.29 1.36 -4.47
C LEU A 27 5.81 -0.04 -4.84
N PRO A 28 6.30 -1.11 -4.20
CA PRO A 28 5.99 -2.49 -4.59
C PRO A 28 4.49 -2.80 -4.66
N TRP A 29 3.72 -2.30 -3.68
CA TRP A 29 2.27 -2.49 -3.59
C TRP A 29 1.45 -1.63 -4.57
N ARG A 30 2.08 -0.84 -5.43
CA ARG A 30 1.44 -0.08 -6.51
C ARG A 30 1.65 -0.69 -7.90
N GLN A 31 2.33 -1.83 -7.98
CA GLN A 31 2.65 -2.50 -9.26
C GLN A 31 1.42 -3.20 -9.87
N ASP A 32 0.46 -3.59 -9.03
CA ASP A 32 -0.84 -4.14 -9.43
C ASP A 32 -1.97 -3.54 -8.57
N HIS A 33 -3.19 -4.00 -8.81
CA HIS A 33 -4.39 -3.60 -8.06
C HIS A 33 -5.04 -4.80 -7.35
N ASP A 34 -4.25 -5.81 -7.00
CA ASP A 34 -4.77 -6.97 -6.27
C ASP A 34 -5.27 -6.53 -4.88
N PRO A 35 -6.55 -6.79 -4.52
CA PRO A 35 -7.07 -6.42 -3.21
C PRO A 35 -6.26 -6.96 -2.02
N TYR A 36 -5.65 -8.14 -2.16
CA TYR A 36 -4.80 -8.71 -1.13
C TYR A 36 -3.51 -7.90 -0.95
N HIS A 37 -2.87 -7.52 -2.07
CA HIS A 37 -1.64 -6.72 -2.06
C HIS A 37 -1.87 -5.34 -1.44
N VAL A 38 -2.96 -4.69 -1.84
CA VAL A 38 -3.39 -3.39 -1.29
C VAL A 38 -3.64 -3.53 0.21
N TRP A 39 -4.47 -4.51 0.62
CA TRP A 39 -4.82 -4.71 2.03
C TRP A 39 -3.59 -4.92 2.92
N VAL A 40 -2.68 -5.83 2.55
CA VAL A 40 -1.45 -6.10 3.32
C VAL A 40 -0.61 -4.83 3.45
N SER A 41 -0.42 -4.09 2.35
CA SER A 41 0.37 -2.86 2.38
C SER A 41 -0.23 -1.79 3.29
N GLU A 42 -1.55 -1.61 3.27
CA GLU A 42 -2.25 -0.63 4.10
C GLU A 42 -2.17 -0.99 5.59
N ILE A 43 -2.28 -2.28 5.96
CA ILE A 43 -2.08 -2.71 7.36
C ILE A 43 -0.64 -2.45 7.81
N MET A 44 0.35 -2.79 6.99
CA MET A 44 1.76 -2.54 7.33
C MET A 44 2.11 -1.06 7.45
N LEU A 45 1.41 -0.18 6.72
CA LEU A 45 1.64 1.26 6.74
C LEU A 45 0.99 1.96 7.95
N GLN A 46 0.21 1.25 8.77
CA GLN A 46 -0.36 1.81 9.99
C GLN A 46 0.75 2.08 11.00
N GLN A 47 0.90 3.34 11.42
CA GLN A 47 1.90 3.79 12.39
C GLN A 47 3.38 3.49 11.99
N THR A 48 3.63 3.09 10.73
CA THR A 48 4.96 2.73 10.23
C THR A 48 5.31 3.53 8.97
N GLN A 49 6.58 3.88 8.82
CA GLN A 49 7.05 4.68 7.67
C GLN A 49 7.23 3.82 6.41
N VAL A 50 6.94 4.40 5.23
CA VAL A 50 7.07 3.72 3.93
C VAL A 50 8.42 3.02 3.74
N GLN A 51 9.53 3.68 4.10
CA GLN A 51 10.86 3.12 3.91
C GLN A 51 11.10 1.85 4.75
N THR A 52 10.51 1.81 5.95
CA THR A 52 10.55 0.63 6.82
C THR A 52 9.71 -0.50 6.22
N VAL A 53 8.53 -0.20 5.66
CA VAL A 53 7.60 -1.22 5.14
C VAL A 53 8.11 -1.94 3.89
N ILE A 54 8.79 -1.24 2.97
CA ILE A 54 9.24 -1.81 1.68
C ILE A 54 9.91 -3.19 1.81
N PRO A 55 10.97 -3.37 2.62
CA PRO A 55 11.62 -4.67 2.73
C PRO A 55 10.75 -5.73 3.44
N TYR A 56 9.85 -5.34 4.33
CA TYR A 56 8.92 -6.26 4.99
C TYR A 56 7.84 -6.76 4.04
N TYR A 57 7.21 -5.85 3.31
CA TYR A 57 6.22 -6.17 2.29
C TYR A 57 6.79 -7.14 1.25
N LEU A 58 7.99 -6.87 0.72
CA LEU A 58 8.63 -7.75 -0.28
C LEU A 58 8.88 -9.17 0.26
N ARG A 59 9.32 -9.31 1.52
CA ARG A 59 9.52 -10.63 2.15
C ARG A 59 8.19 -11.32 2.41
N PHE A 60 7.21 -10.59 2.93
CA PHE A 60 5.89 -11.09 3.26
C PHE A 60 5.18 -11.62 2.01
N MET A 61 5.13 -10.84 0.93
CA MET A 61 4.51 -11.24 -0.34
C MET A 61 5.24 -12.39 -1.04
N LYS A 62 6.54 -12.58 -0.76
CA LYS A 62 7.29 -13.74 -1.24
C LYS A 62 6.87 -15.01 -0.49
N GLN A 63 6.58 -14.92 0.80
CA GLN A 63 6.22 -16.06 1.65
C GLN A 63 4.72 -16.39 1.56
N PHE A 64 3.87 -15.36 1.53
CA PHE A 64 2.42 -15.42 1.44
C PHE A 64 1.97 -14.64 0.19
N PRO A 65 2.10 -15.21 -1.02
CA PRO A 65 1.76 -14.50 -2.26
C PRO A 65 0.26 -14.30 -2.46
N THR A 66 -0.60 -15.08 -1.78
CA THR A 66 -2.05 -15.00 -1.91
C THR A 66 -2.74 -15.00 -0.55
N VAL A 67 -3.98 -14.50 -0.51
CA VAL A 67 -4.80 -14.56 0.71
C VAL A 67 -5.01 -15.99 1.21
N GLN A 68 -5.07 -16.98 0.31
CA GLN A 68 -5.15 -18.40 0.68
C GLN A 68 -3.86 -18.88 1.35
N SER A 69 -2.70 -18.53 0.79
CA SER A 69 -1.41 -18.90 1.40
C SER A 69 -1.21 -18.27 2.78
N LEU A 70 -1.76 -17.07 3.01
CA LEU A 70 -1.79 -16.45 4.33
C LEU A 70 -2.76 -17.16 5.28
N ALA A 71 -3.94 -17.54 4.79
CA ALA A 71 -4.96 -18.22 5.61
C ALA A 71 -4.53 -19.63 6.04
N GLU A 72 -3.72 -20.31 5.22
CA GLU A 72 -3.18 -21.65 5.50
C GLU A 72 -1.87 -21.61 6.28
N ALA A 73 -1.30 -20.42 6.54
CA ALA A 73 -0.02 -20.28 7.21
C ALA A 73 -0.09 -20.70 8.68
N ASP A 74 0.95 -21.40 9.14
CA ASP A 74 1.16 -21.62 10.56
C ASP A 74 1.34 -20.27 11.28
N GLU A 75 0.64 -20.07 12.39
CA GLU A 75 0.65 -18.82 13.15
C GLU A 75 2.07 -18.41 13.55
N THR A 76 2.93 -19.37 13.89
CA THR A 76 4.32 -19.12 14.24
C THR A 76 5.12 -18.53 13.08
N ASP A 77 4.88 -18.98 11.85
CA ASP A 77 5.59 -18.50 10.68
C ASP A 77 5.04 -17.14 10.22
N LEU A 78 3.74 -16.90 10.38
CA LEU A 78 3.13 -15.58 10.21
C LEU A 78 3.73 -14.57 11.19
N MET A 79 3.82 -14.90 12.47
CA MET A 79 4.37 -13.99 13.49
C MET A 79 5.84 -13.66 13.24
N LYS A 80 6.66 -14.63 12.81
CA LYS A 80 8.05 -14.38 12.41
C LYS A 80 8.16 -13.47 11.19
N ALA A 81 7.29 -13.64 10.20
CA ALA A 81 7.29 -12.78 9.01
C ALA A 81 6.89 -11.33 9.35
N TRP A 82 6.12 -11.13 10.41
CA TRP A 82 5.66 -9.83 10.90
C TRP A 82 6.60 -9.18 11.93
N GLU A 83 7.55 -9.94 12.49
CA GLU A 83 8.40 -9.50 13.61
C GLU A 83 9.26 -8.27 13.27
N GLY A 84 9.12 -7.21 14.07
CA GLY A 84 9.89 -5.96 13.95
C GLY A 84 9.29 -4.91 13.03
N LEU A 85 8.09 -5.16 12.48
CA LEU A 85 7.21 -4.14 11.90
C LEU A 85 6.34 -3.50 12.98
#